data_AF-A0A791YYN0-F1
#
_entry.id   AF-A0A791YYN0-F1
#
_cell.length_a   1.000
_cell.length_b   1.000
_cell.length_c   1.000
_cell.angle_alpha   90.00
_cell.angle_beta   90.00
_cell.angle_gamma   90.00
#
_symmetry.space_group_name_H-M   'P 1'
#
loop_
_entity.id
_entity.type
_entity.pdbx_description
1 polymer ?
#
loop_
_entity_poly.entity_id
_entity_poly.type
_entity_poly.pdbx_seq_one_letter_code
_entity_poly.pdbx_strand_id
1 'polypeptide(L)'
;MAEMTVLNNVMATSAKKRKPGLLSRCLAVVNKSTAKALVKYVATPLALWLAAQGMAQATDLASAGKADVQATFGKDSTMMYYFMVAEVFLVFMLYLRNHNPATFVFIPVFIVVTKVIFTMIGG
;
A
#
# COMPACT_ATOMS: atom_id res chain seq x y z
N MET A 1 -46.00 42.19 -21.53
CA MET A 1 -46.64 41.67 -20.30
C MET A 1 -47.24 40.27 -20.48
N ALA A 2 -47.71 39.87 -21.69
CA ALA A 2 -48.25 38.52 -21.93
C ALA A 2 -47.19 37.40 -22.07
N GLU A 3 -45.97 37.71 -22.52
CA GLU A 3 -44.88 36.73 -22.65
C GLU A 3 -44.32 36.26 -21.29
N MET A 4 -44.27 37.16 -20.30
CA MET A 4 -43.79 36.84 -18.95
C MET A 4 -44.77 35.95 -18.16
N THR A 5 -46.07 36.01 -18.46
CA THR A 5 -47.07 35.13 -17.84
C THR A 5 -47.05 33.72 -18.46
N VAL A 6 -46.77 33.60 -19.76
CA VAL A 6 -46.58 32.31 -20.43
C VAL A 6 -45.34 31.58 -19.91
N LEU A 7 -44.22 32.29 -19.74
CA LEU A 7 -42.99 31.72 -19.15
C LEU A 7 -43.20 31.26 -17.70
N ASN A 8 -43.97 32.00 -16.91
CA ASN A 8 -44.28 31.60 -15.53
C ASN A 8 -45.19 30.35 -15.48
N ASN A 9 -46.15 30.23 -16.40
CA ASN A 9 -47.06 29.08 -16.46
C ASN A 9 -46.37 27.80 -16.97
N VAL A 10 -45.39 27.93 -17.88
CA VAL A 10 -44.56 26.80 -18.37
C VAL A 10 -43.55 26.35 -17.29
N MET A 11 -43.00 27.29 -16.51
CA MET A 11 -42.15 26.97 -15.36
C MET A 11 -42.93 26.32 -14.20
N ALA A 12 -44.17 26.76 -13.96
CA ALA A 12 -45.04 26.16 -12.94
C ALA A 12 -45.49 24.73 -13.30
N THR A 13 -45.66 24.43 -14.60
CA THR A 13 -46.07 23.09 -15.08
C THR A 13 -44.92 22.09 -15.20
N SER A 14 -43.66 22.55 -15.36
CA SER A 14 -42.46 21.69 -15.36
C SER A 14 -42.02 21.24 -13.96
N ALA A 15 -42.53 21.85 -12.89
CA ALA A 15 -42.31 21.44 -11.51
C ALA A 15 -43.19 20.25 -11.07
N LYS A 16 -43.62 19.39 -12.01
CA LYS A 16 -44.40 18.17 -11.71
C LYS A 16 -43.51 17.14 -11.02
N LYS A 17 -43.46 17.25 -9.68
CA LYS A 17 -43.09 16.26 -8.65
C LYS A 17 -42.50 14.95 -9.22
N ARG A 18 -41.17 14.86 -9.32
CA ARG A 18 -40.46 13.62 -9.68
C ARG A 18 -40.89 12.51 -8.71
N LYS A 19 -41.33 11.37 -9.25
CA LYS A 19 -41.75 10.22 -8.43
C LYS A 19 -40.55 9.77 -7.57
N PRO A 20 -40.71 9.57 -6.25
CA PRO A 20 -39.64 9.08 -5.40
C PRO A 20 -39.16 7.72 -5.93
N GLY A 21 -37.85 7.59 -6.17
CA GLY A 21 -37.23 6.34 -6.65
C GLY A 21 -37.47 5.16 -5.69
N LEU A 22 -37.37 3.93 -6.18
CA LEU A 22 -37.67 2.72 -5.40
C LEU A 22 -36.94 2.69 -4.03
N LEU A 23 -35.67 3.11 -3.99
CA LEU A 23 -34.89 3.20 -2.76
C LEU A 23 -35.48 4.22 -1.77
N SER A 24 -35.96 5.37 -2.25
CA SER A 24 -36.59 6.38 -1.40
C SER A 24 -37.96 5.93 -0.86
N ARG A 25 -38.67 5.07 -1.59
CA ARG A 25 -39.91 4.44 -1.11
C ARG A 25 -39.64 3.37 -0.06
N CYS A 26 -38.58 2.58 -0.23
CA CYS A 26 -38.15 1.62 0.77
C CYS A 26 -37.63 2.31 2.04
N LEU A 27 -36.87 3.39 1.92
CA LEU A 27 -36.39 4.20 3.05
C LEU A 27 -37.53 4.91 3.80
N ALA A 28 -38.56 5.37 3.09
CA ALA A 28 -39.71 6.03 3.69
C ALA A 28 -40.59 5.11 4.56
N VAL A 29 -40.50 3.79 4.37
CA VAL A 29 -41.22 2.78 5.17
C VAL A 29 -40.49 2.47 6.49
N VAL A 30 -39.23 2.92 6.64
CA VAL A 30 -38.42 2.62 7.82
C VAL A 30 -38.77 3.59 8.96
N ASN A 31 -39.46 3.07 9.98
CA ASN A 31 -39.72 3.78 11.24
C ASN A 31 -38.41 4.01 12.04
N LYS A 32 -38.34 5.05 12.88
CA LYS A 32 -37.16 5.38 13.71
C LYS A 32 -36.66 4.21 14.56
N SER A 33 -37.56 3.34 15.04
CA SER A 33 -37.19 2.14 15.81
C SER A 33 -36.52 1.08 14.93
N THR A 34 -37.09 0.80 13.76
CA THR A 34 -36.56 -0.15 12.77
C THR A 34 -35.26 0.36 12.14
N ALA A 35 -35.12 1.68 11.95
CA ALA A 35 -33.87 2.31 11.52
C ALA A 35 -32.74 2.10 12.53
N LYS A 36 -33.02 2.27 13.84
CA LYS A 36 -32.03 2.01 14.90
C LYS A 36 -31.59 0.55 14.93
N ALA A 37 -32.53 -0.39 14.76
CA ALA A 37 -32.22 -1.81 14.69
C ALA A 37 -31.37 -2.15 13.45
N LEU A 38 -31.73 -1.62 12.29
CA LEU A 38 -31.01 -1.87 11.04
C LEU A 38 -29.60 -1.28 11.06
N VAL A 39 -29.43 -0.08 11.62
CA VAL A 39 -28.10 0.50 11.83
C VAL A 39 -27.28 -0.37 12.77
N LYS A 40 -27.83 -0.72 13.94
CA LYS A 40 -27.09 -1.44 14.99
C LYS A 40 -26.70 -2.87 14.60
N TYR A 41 -27.58 -3.58 13.89
CA TYR A 41 -27.40 -5.00 13.58
C TYR A 41 -26.89 -5.28 12.17
N VAL A 42 -26.98 -4.32 11.24
CA VAL A 42 -26.55 -4.51 9.85
C VAL A 42 -25.46 -3.52 9.47
N ALA A 43 -25.71 -2.21 9.61
CA ALA A 43 -24.76 -1.20 9.17
C ALA A 43 -23.48 -1.18 10.03
N THR A 44 -23.60 -1.29 11.35
CA THR A 44 -22.45 -1.30 12.28
C THR A 44 -21.51 -2.48 12.06
N PRO A 45 -21.97 -3.76 12.01
CA PRO A 45 -21.06 -4.88 11.75
C PRO A 45 -20.49 -4.87 10.33
N LEU A 46 -21.24 -4.38 9.34
CA LEU A 46 -20.75 -4.27 7.96
C LEU A 46 -19.71 -3.16 7.81
N ALA A 47 -19.88 -2.02 8.50
CA ALA A 47 -18.86 -0.97 8.60
C ALA A 47 -17.63 -1.45 9.37
N LEU A 48 -17.80 -2.23 10.44
CA LEU A 48 -16.69 -2.84 11.18
C LEU A 48 -15.92 -3.83 10.29
N TRP A 49 -16.63 -4.66 9.51
CA TRP A 49 -16.02 -5.61 8.58
C TRP A 49 -15.26 -4.91 7.46
N LEU A 50 -15.81 -3.83 6.89
CA LEU A 50 -15.13 -3.02 5.89
C LEU A 50 -13.91 -2.28 6.46
N ALA A 51 -14.02 -1.73 7.67
CA ALA A 51 -12.88 -1.11 8.36
C ALA A 51 -11.79 -2.15 8.68
N ALA A 52 -12.18 -3.35 9.12
CA ALA A 52 -11.24 -4.44 9.38
C ALA A 52 -10.57 -4.93 8.09
N GLN A 53 -11.29 -5.03 6.98
CA GLN A 53 -10.69 -5.35 5.68
C GLN A 53 -9.76 -4.24 5.19
N GLY A 54 -10.14 -2.97 5.33
CA GLY A 54 -9.26 -1.85 4.98
C GLY A 54 -7.98 -1.80 5.80
N MET A 55 -8.04 -2.16 7.09
CA MET A 55 -6.86 -2.26 7.97
C MET A 55 -6.03 -3.52 7.69
N ALA A 56 -6.66 -4.64 7.34
CA ALA A 56 -5.98 -5.89 6.99
C ALA A 56 -5.37 -5.88 5.58
N GLN A 57 -5.85 -5.00 4.70
CA GLN A 57 -5.37 -4.79 3.33
C GLN A 57 -4.49 -3.54 3.21
N ALA A 58 -3.94 -3.03 4.32
CA ALA A 58 -2.80 -2.12 4.29
C ALA A 58 -1.55 -2.90 3.78
N THR A 59 -1.63 -3.32 2.53
CA THR A 59 -0.53 -3.91 1.78
C THR A 59 0.56 -2.86 1.73
N ASP A 60 1.75 -3.24 2.19
CA ASP A 60 2.93 -2.40 2.09
C ASP A 60 3.09 -1.94 0.64
N LEU A 61 3.14 -0.62 0.43
CA LEU A 61 3.28 -0.02 -0.89
C LEU A 61 4.56 -0.49 -1.59
N ALA A 62 5.57 -0.89 -0.81
CA ALA A 62 6.82 -1.45 -1.32
C ALA A 62 6.77 -2.98 -1.55
N SER A 63 5.67 -3.67 -1.21
CA SER A 63 5.58 -5.13 -1.28
C SER A 63 5.86 -5.70 -2.67
N ALA A 64 5.38 -5.04 -3.73
CA ALA A 64 5.60 -5.45 -5.11
C ALA A 64 7.08 -5.42 -5.51
N GLY A 65 7.89 -4.54 -4.91
CA GLY A 65 9.32 -4.40 -5.23
C GLY A 65 10.25 -5.23 -4.34
N LYS A 66 9.78 -5.71 -3.17
CA LYS A 66 10.64 -6.43 -2.22
C LYS A 66 11.21 -7.72 -2.80
N ALA A 67 10.41 -8.47 -3.56
CA ALA A 67 10.87 -9.72 -4.17
C ALA A 67 12.00 -9.49 -5.19
N ASP A 68 11.88 -8.46 -6.02
CA ASP A 68 12.90 -8.12 -7.03
C ASP A 68 14.18 -7.59 -6.39
N VAL A 69 14.04 -6.79 -5.32
CA VAL A 69 15.19 -6.34 -4.52
C VAL A 69 15.88 -7.53 -3.86
N GLN A 70 15.13 -8.49 -3.32
CA GLN A 70 15.70 -9.68 -2.70
C GLN A 70 16.33 -10.64 -3.74
N ALA A 71 15.78 -10.74 -4.94
CA ALA A 71 16.40 -11.50 -6.03
C ALA A 71 17.71 -10.85 -6.50
N THR A 72 17.75 -9.51 -6.56
CA THR A 72 18.91 -8.76 -7.06
C THR A 72 20.00 -8.57 -6.00
N PHE A 73 19.64 -8.43 -4.74
CA PHE A 73 20.58 -8.12 -3.65
C PHE A 73 20.60 -9.19 -2.55
N GLY A 74 19.90 -10.31 -2.72
CA GLY A 74 19.86 -11.38 -1.73
C GLY A 74 21.22 -12.01 -1.45
N LYS A 75 21.28 -12.81 -0.39
CA LYS A 75 22.51 -13.50 0.04
C LYS A 75 23.13 -14.37 -1.06
N ASP A 76 22.29 -15.00 -1.86
CA ASP A 76 22.71 -15.88 -2.96
C ASP A 76 22.66 -15.18 -4.33
N SER A 77 22.55 -13.84 -4.33
CA SER A 77 22.55 -13.07 -5.56
C SER A 77 23.94 -12.99 -6.20
N THR A 78 23.93 -12.92 -7.53
CA THR A 78 25.11 -12.59 -8.35
C THR A 78 25.79 -11.28 -7.91
N MET A 79 25.04 -10.30 -7.41
CA MET A 79 25.64 -9.05 -6.91
C MET A 79 26.48 -9.25 -5.66
N MET A 80 26.02 -10.10 -4.72
CA MET A 80 26.79 -10.46 -3.53
C MET A 80 28.11 -11.15 -3.92
N TYR A 81 28.05 -12.03 -4.94
CA TYR A 81 29.25 -12.67 -5.47
C TYR A 81 30.27 -11.66 -6.00
N TYR A 82 29.85 -10.66 -6.78
CA TYR A 82 30.75 -9.62 -7.27
C TYR A 82 31.39 -8.81 -6.15
N PHE A 83 30.66 -8.47 -5.08
CA PHE A 83 31.23 -7.79 -3.92
C PHE A 83 32.28 -8.65 -3.20
N MET A 84 32.06 -9.97 -3.07
CA MET A 84 33.05 -10.86 -2.47
C MET A 84 34.33 -10.98 -3.31
N VAL A 85 34.20 -11.09 -4.63
CA VAL A 85 35.37 -11.14 -5.52
C VAL A 85 36.13 -9.81 -5.50
N ALA A 86 35.42 -8.68 -5.52
CA ALA A 86 36.03 -7.35 -5.45
C ALA A 86 36.81 -7.15 -4.15
N GLU A 87 36.28 -7.58 -3.01
CA GLU A 87 36.97 -7.48 -1.72
C GLU A 87 38.29 -8.26 -1.71
N VAL A 88 38.28 -9.51 -2.17
CA VAL A 88 39.50 -10.32 -2.23
C VAL A 88 40.55 -9.65 -3.12
N PHE A 89 40.13 -9.08 -4.26
CA PHE A 89 41.03 -8.37 -5.17
C PHE A 89 41.59 -7.08 -4.54
N LEU A 90 40.76 -6.28 -3.87
CA LEU A 90 41.16 -5.04 -3.21
C LEU A 90 42.10 -5.30 -2.03
N VAL A 91 41.80 -6.29 -1.19
CA VAL A 91 42.66 -6.69 -0.08
C VAL A 91 44.00 -7.21 -0.61
N PHE A 92 44.00 -7.95 -1.72
CA PHE A 92 45.23 -8.42 -2.34
C PHE A 92 46.06 -7.26 -2.90
N MET A 93 45.46 -6.30 -3.61
CA MET A 93 46.17 -5.09 -4.05
C MET A 93 46.70 -4.27 -2.86
N LEU A 94 45.94 -4.16 -1.79
CA LEU A 94 46.35 -3.45 -0.57
C LEU A 94 47.51 -4.16 0.13
N TYR A 95 47.50 -5.50 0.13
CA TYR A 95 48.61 -6.30 0.62
C TYR A 95 49.88 -6.08 -0.23
N LEU A 96 49.77 -6.06 -1.57
CA LEU A 96 50.91 -5.77 -2.44
C LEU A 96 51.48 -4.36 -2.21
N ARG A 97 50.63 -3.40 -1.86
CA ARG A 97 51.07 -2.02 -1.58
C ARG A 97 51.75 -1.87 -0.22
N ASN A 98 51.19 -2.49 0.82
CA ASN A 98 51.61 -2.24 2.21
C ASN A 98 52.49 -3.35 2.79
N HIS A 99 52.57 -4.51 2.13
CA HIS A 99 53.25 -5.74 2.58
C HIS A 99 52.91 -6.17 4.01
N ASN A 100 51.76 -5.74 4.53
CA ASN A 100 51.31 -6.06 5.87
C ASN A 100 50.27 -7.19 5.83
N PRO A 101 50.57 -8.40 6.34
CA PRO A 101 49.64 -9.52 6.34
C PRO A 101 48.37 -9.27 7.18
N ALA A 102 48.37 -8.28 8.08
CA ALA A 102 47.17 -7.91 8.82
C ALA A 102 46.02 -7.41 7.92
N THR A 103 46.31 -7.00 6.68
CA THR A 103 45.28 -6.61 5.70
C THR A 103 44.33 -7.76 5.34
N PHE A 104 44.74 -9.03 5.47
CA PHE A 104 43.84 -10.16 5.24
C PHE A 104 42.69 -10.27 6.25
N VAL A 105 42.80 -9.60 7.40
CA VAL A 105 41.71 -9.54 8.40
C VAL A 105 40.48 -8.82 7.84
N PHE A 106 40.64 -7.94 6.84
CA PHE A 106 39.51 -7.28 6.21
C PHE A 106 38.57 -8.25 5.51
N ILE A 107 39.07 -9.36 4.95
CA ILE A 107 38.24 -10.36 4.26
C ILE A 107 37.13 -10.93 5.17
N PRO A 108 37.43 -11.58 6.31
CA PRO A 108 36.38 -12.11 7.18
C PRO A 108 35.49 -11.02 7.78
N VAL A 109 36.05 -9.85 8.11
CA VAL A 109 35.27 -8.71 8.63
C VAL A 109 34.25 -8.24 7.60
N PHE A 110 34.66 -8.06 6.35
CA PHE A 110 33.82 -7.61 5.25
C PHE A 110 32.71 -8.61 4.93
N ILE A 111 33.02 -9.93 4.96
CA ILE A 111 32.02 -10.99 4.76
C ILE A 111 30.92 -10.94 5.84
N VAL A 112 31.28 -10.75 7.10
CA VAL A 112 30.29 -10.68 8.19
C VAL A 112 29.43 -9.41 8.05
N VAL A 113 30.06 -8.26 7.81
CA VAL A 113 29.36 -6.98 7.67
C VAL A 113 28.38 -7.01 6.51
N THR A 114 28.82 -7.47 5.34
CA THR A 114 27.94 -7.60 4.17
C THR A 114 26.78 -8.55 4.45
N LYS A 115 27.04 -9.74 5.03
CA LYS A 115 25.94 -10.64 5.39
C LYS A 115 24.91 -10.01 6.34
N VAL A 116 25.34 -9.20 7.30
CA VAL A 116 24.42 -8.51 8.24
C VAL A 116 23.63 -7.40 7.53
N ILE A 117 24.26 -6.56 6.71
CA ILE A 117 23.58 -5.49 5.98
C ILE A 117 22.52 -6.06 5.05
N PHE A 118 22.88 -7.08 4.27
CA PHE A 118 21.96 -7.68 3.31
C PHE A 118 20.84 -8.50 4.00
N THR A 119 21.04 -9.00 5.22
CA THR A 119 19.91 -9.51 6.02
C THR A 119 18.93 -8.44 6.46
N MET A 120 19.36 -7.21 6.69
CA MET A 120 18.45 -6.13 7.09
C MET A 120 17.65 -5.56 5.92
N ILE A 121 18.15 -5.69 4.69
CA ILE A 121 17.49 -5.17 3.48
C ILE A 121 16.48 -6.19 2.93
N GLY A 122 16.79 -7.48 2.99
CA GLY A 122 15.93 -8.55 2.48
C GLY A 122 15.13 -9.30 3.56
N GLY A 123 15.13 -8.80 4.80
CA GLY A 123 14.39 -9.33 5.94
C GLY A 123 13.15 -8.50 6.26
#